data_AF-A0A318I5J1-F1
#
_entry.id   AF-A0A318I5J1-F1
#
_cell.length_a   1.000
_cell.length_b   1.000
_cell.length_c   1.000
_cell.angle_alpha   90.00
_cell.angle_beta   90.00
_cell.angle_gamma   90.00
#
_symmetry.space_group_name_H-M   'P 1'
#
loop_
_entity.id
_entity.type
_entity.pdbx_description
1 polymer ?
#
loop_
_entity_poly.entity_id
_entity_poly.type
_entity_poly.pdbx_seq_one_letter_code
_entity_poly.pdbx_strand_id
1 'polypeptide(L)'
;MYIKKIKIENVIQFVVDDNNLYYRDADHCFFVNNKKIMNYADDIKLINHSYISFFNRDYTKTIIYNLNTLQLKEISKNISITDNRIAENEFLSYKFSDDYMSFQLVTYNILEDKVCTETNLFNTYSSFYFDKKIISEGNNSIKLITLSGRELWQFPLSSLGGTEYEPGKTDKIDKILGIAHGNIWFYTDFGRLVALDLETGDVVKKISGNPSDKNSTYEMTLGLGDCFFRPSDKNIVSVSGFDFQIIDTEQLAVTEQYDFREADPMGIGTYRSVYSPMLQGDYFTFLGIKEEDFGYIRRIGIFDYKACKLVWEYEVISEEEFDETRNQLVPPQPLYMSGNKLYIKDIKDNLHIFERVDI
;
A
#
# COMPACT_ATOMS: atom_id res chain seq x y z
N MET A 1 -0.44 -20.59 17.28
CA MET A 1 -1.49 -19.57 17.56
C MET A 1 -0.82 -18.23 17.83
N TYR A 2 -1.40 -17.08 17.44
CA TYR A 2 -0.85 -15.77 17.81
C TYR A 2 -1.38 -15.30 19.17
N ILE A 3 -0.50 -14.73 20.00
CA ILE A 3 -0.84 -14.21 21.33
C ILE A 3 -0.30 -12.77 21.43
N LYS A 4 -1.10 -11.86 22.01
CA LYS A 4 -0.67 -10.47 22.28
C LYS A 4 0.50 -10.49 23.26
N LYS A 5 1.64 -9.93 22.87
CA LYS A 5 2.87 -9.93 23.68
C LYS A 5 3.23 -8.56 24.21
N ILE A 6 3.16 -7.54 23.35
CA ILE A 6 3.71 -6.21 23.63
C ILE A 6 2.69 -5.16 23.20
N LYS A 7 2.59 -4.10 24.02
CA LYS A 7 1.95 -2.83 23.68
C LYS A 7 3.01 -1.75 23.81
N ILE A 8 3.24 -0.97 22.75
CA ILE A 8 4.13 0.19 22.75
C ILE A 8 3.23 1.41 22.59
N GLU A 9 3.31 2.34 23.53
CA GLU A 9 2.49 3.56 23.52
C GLU A 9 3.15 4.67 22.70
N ASN A 10 2.34 5.61 22.20
CA ASN A 10 2.77 6.83 21.51
C ASN A 10 3.60 6.58 20.23
N VAL A 11 3.31 5.50 19.48
CA VAL A 11 3.95 5.20 18.19
C VAL A 11 3.24 5.98 17.07
N ILE A 12 3.88 7.01 16.55
CA ILE A 12 3.29 7.86 15.50
C ILE A 12 3.34 7.15 14.14
N GLN A 13 4.50 6.60 13.80
CA GLN A 13 4.74 5.93 12.53
C GLN A 13 5.57 4.69 12.77
N PHE A 14 5.28 3.61 12.03
CA PHE A 14 6.08 2.40 12.07
C PHE A 14 6.19 1.76 10.69
N VAL A 15 7.25 1.00 10.49
CA VAL A 15 7.47 0.11 9.36
C VAL A 15 8.02 -1.20 9.89
N VAL A 16 7.68 -2.31 9.22
CA VAL A 16 8.15 -3.64 9.58
C VAL A 16 8.84 -4.30 8.40
N ASP A 17 9.93 -5.02 8.67
CA ASP A 17 10.67 -5.78 7.66
C ASP A 17 11.42 -6.94 8.31
N ASP A 18 11.25 -8.16 7.82
CA ASP A 18 11.90 -9.38 8.32
C ASP A 18 11.96 -9.51 9.87
N ASN A 19 10.81 -9.38 10.55
CA ASN A 19 10.64 -9.37 12.01
C ASN A 19 11.23 -8.17 12.76
N ASN A 20 11.84 -7.23 12.05
CA ASN A 20 12.31 -5.98 12.63
C ASN A 20 11.20 -4.95 12.64
N LEU A 21 11.12 -4.22 13.76
CA LEU A 21 10.23 -3.10 13.93
C LEU A 21 11.05 -1.80 13.92
N TYR A 22 10.65 -0.89 13.05
CA TYR A 22 11.20 0.44 12.94
C TYR A 22 10.08 1.42 13.24
N TYR A 23 10.28 2.33 14.19
CA TYR A 23 9.21 3.25 14.53
C TYR A 23 9.72 4.59 15.04
N ARG A 24 8.82 5.58 14.94
CA ARG A 24 8.97 6.89 15.55
C ARG A 24 7.91 7.06 16.62
N ASP A 25 8.31 7.58 17.78
CA ASP A 25 7.38 7.97 18.84
C ASP A 25 6.93 9.44 18.74
N ALA A 26 6.02 9.85 19.62
CA ALA A 26 5.52 11.23 19.71
C ALA A 26 6.62 12.27 20.01
N ASP A 27 7.73 11.84 20.65
CA ASP A 27 8.89 12.68 20.97
C ASP A 27 9.88 12.82 19.80
N HIS A 28 9.50 12.33 18.61
CA HIS A 28 10.34 12.33 17.40
C HIS A 28 11.62 11.51 17.56
N CYS A 29 11.62 10.47 18.39
CA CYS A 29 12.73 9.54 18.52
C CYS A 29 12.55 8.37 17.55
N PHE A 30 13.62 7.99 16.85
CA PHE A 30 13.65 6.81 15.97
C PHE A 30 14.19 5.60 16.73
N PHE A 31 13.46 4.48 16.61
CA PHE A 31 13.76 3.22 17.27
C PHE A 31 13.88 2.08 16.26
N VAL A 32 14.78 1.15 16.57
CA VAL A 32 14.91 -0.16 15.91
C VAL A 32 14.74 -1.21 17.00
N ASN A 33 13.72 -2.06 16.91
CA ASN A 33 13.44 -3.12 17.87
C ASN A 33 13.49 -2.63 19.34
N ASN A 34 12.82 -1.50 19.61
CA ASN A 34 12.76 -0.81 20.92
C ASN A 34 14.09 -0.20 21.40
N LYS A 35 15.16 -0.29 20.61
CA LYS A 35 16.40 0.42 20.88
C LYS A 35 16.34 1.78 20.18
N LYS A 36 16.41 2.85 20.97
CA LYS A 36 16.51 4.21 20.44
C LYS A 36 17.82 4.37 19.67
N ILE A 37 17.72 4.79 18.42
CA ILE A 37 18.85 5.01 17.52
C ILE A 37 19.16 6.49 17.38
N MET A 38 18.12 7.33 17.29
CA MET A 38 18.28 8.76 17.02
C MET A 38 17.16 9.58 17.64
N ASN A 39 17.46 10.83 18.02
CA ASN A 39 16.47 11.83 18.37
C ASN A 39 16.16 12.70 17.15
N TYR A 40 14.98 13.32 17.11
CA TYR A 40 14.58 14.27 16.07
C TYR A 40 14.55 13.67 14.66
N ALA A 41 13.93 12.50 14.51
CA ALA A 41 13.64 11.88 13.21
C ALA A 41 12.17 12.12 12.84
N ASP A 42 11.85 12.26 11.56
CA ASP A 42 10.49 12.38 11.01
C ASP A 42 10.37 11.66 9.66
N ASP A 43 9.14 11.30 9.29
CA ASP A 43 8.79 10.62 8.03
C ASP A 43 9.68 9.41 7.71
N ILE A 44 9.62 8.39 8.58
CA ILE A 44 10.36 7.14 8.37
C ILE A 44 9.82 6.38 7.16
N LYS A 45 10.72 5.95 6.28
CA LYS A 45 10.38 5.20 5.07
C LYS A 45 11.36 4.07 4.87
N LEU A 46 10.86 2.84 4.72
CA LEU A 46 11.66 1.73 4.22
C LEU A 46 11.86 1.94 2.71
N ILE A 47 13.11 2.06 2.28
CA ILE A 47 13.46 2.16 0.84
C ILE A 47 13.44 0.77 0.22
N ASN A 48 14.02 -0.20 0.93
CA ASN A 48 14.08 -1.61 0.58
C ASN A 48 14.52 -2.39 1.83
N HIS A 49 14.75 -3.70 1.70
CA HIS A 49 15.30 -4.56 2.76
C HIS A 49 16.72 -4.20 3.24
N SER A 50 17.25 -3.02 2.92
CA SER A 50 18.62 -2.60 3.26
C SER A 50 18.69 -1.21 3.85
N TYR A 51 17.71 -0.34 3.62
CA TYR A 51 17.78 1.06 4.03
C TYR A 51 16.46 1.61 4.53
N ILE A 52 16.55 2.42 5.58
CA ILE A 52 15.48 3.30 6.03
C ILE A 52 15.93 4.74 5.81
N SER A 53 15.05 5.55 5.23
CA SER A 53 15.22 6.99 5.11
C SER A 53 14.29 7.71 6.06
N PHE A 54 14.76 8.82 6.62
CA PHE A 54 13.95 9.73 7.41
C PHE A 54 14.55 11.13 7.35
N PHE A 55 13.74 12.14 7.62
CA PHE A 55 14.20 13.52 7.79
C PHE A 55 14.60 13.76 9.24
N ASN A 56 15.48 14.73 9.48
CA ASN A 56 15.55 15.32 10.81
C ASN A 56 14.31 16.20 11.07
N ARG A 57 14.00 16.49 12.34
CA ARG A 57 12.80 17.25 12.74
C ARG A 57 12.61 18.60 12.05
N ASP A 58 13.70 19.28 11.71
CA ASP A 58 13.65 20.58 11.04
C ASP A 58 13.59 20.46 9.51
N TYR A 59 13.54 19.24 8.97
CA TYR A 59 13.54 18.92 7.53
C TYR A 59 14.73 19.56 6.77
N THR A 60 15.87 19.69 7.46
CA THR A 60 17.09 20.28 6.89
C THR A 60 18.07 19.24 6.36
N LYS A 61 17.87 17.97 6.70
CA LYS A 61 18.72 16.85 6.32
C LYS A 61 17.89 15.59 6.07
N THR A 62 18.33 14.82 5.09
CA THR A 62 17.87 13.44 4.89
C THR A 62 18.90 12.50 5.50
N ILE A 63 18.43 11.55 6.29
CA ILE A 63 19.27 10.57 6.98
C ILE A 63 18.90 9.19 6.48
N ILE A 64 19.93 8.39 6.22
CA ILE A 64 19.81 7.00 5.79
C ILE A 64 20.38 6.11 6.88
N TYR A 65 19.57 5.15 7.33
CA TYR A 65 19.98 4.08 8.22
C TYR A 65 20.16 2.79 7.42
N ASN A 66 21.39 2.29 7.37
CA ASN A 66 21.72 1.03 6.71
C ASN A 66 21.43 -0.14 7.66
N LEU A 67 20.51 -1.02 7.25
CA LEU A 67 20.05 -2.16 8.04
C LEU A 67 21.11 -3.25 8.17
N ASN A 68 22.03 -3.36 7.20
CA ASN A 68 23.08 -4.36 7.19
C ASN A 68 24.28 -3.96 8.06
N THR A 69 24.68 -2.68 8.01
CA THR A 69 25.86 -2.18 8.76
C THR A 69 25.48 -1.50 10.07
N LEU A 70 24.19 -1.23 10.30
CA LEU A 70 23.66 -0.50 11.44
C LEU A 70 24.23 0.92 11.57
N GLN A 71 24.63 1.52 10.46
CA GLN A 71 25.23 2.86 10.40
C GLN A 71 24.25 3.90 9.86
N LEU A 72 24.37 5.12 10.39
CA LEU A 72 23.69 6.30 9.88
C LEU A 72 24.60 7.04 8.90
N LYS A 73 24.00 7.54 7.83
CA LYS A 73 24.64 8.44 6.88
C LYS A 73 23.71 9.62 6.59
N GLU A 74 24.23 10.82 6.73
CA GLU A 74 23.55 12.02 6.21
C GLU A 74 23.83 12.11 4.70
N ILE A 75 22.80 12.48 3.95
CA ILE A 75 22.91 12.73 2.51
C ILE A 75 22.40 14.13 2.18
N SER A 76 22.66 14.55 0.94
CA SER A 76 22.15 15.80 0.36
C SER A 76 20.66 16.02 0.69
N LYS A 77 20.34 17.13 1.39
CA LYS A 77 18.98 17.44 1.88
C LYS A 77 17.93 17.57 0.77
N ASN A 78 18.36 18.04 -0.41
CA ASN A 78 17.48 18.22 -1.56
C ASN A 78 17.24 16.90 -2.32
N ILE A 79 17.66 15.75 -1.78
CA ILE A 79 17.43 14.43 -2.38
C ILE A 79 16.41 13.66 -1.54
N SER A 80 15.32 13.25 -2.19
CA SER A 80 14.38 12.25 -1.66
C SER A 80 14.51 10.96 -2.45
N ILE A 81 14.79 9.86 -1.75
CA ILE A 81 15.02 8.55 -2.38
C ILE A 81 13.70 7.78 -2.50
N THR A 82 13.48 7.19 -3.67
CA THR A 82 12.39 6.24 -3.88
C THR A 82 12.86 4.81 -3.61
N ASP A 83 11.92 3.89 -3.48
CA ASP A 83 12.14 2.44 -3.40
C ASP A 83 12.55 1.79 -4.73
N ASN A 84 12.56 2.56 -5.83
CA ASN A 84 12.90 2.04 -7.16
C ASN A 84 14.42 1.92 -7.32
N ARG A 85 14.92 0.71 -7.13
CA ARG A 85 16.33 0.37 -7.26
C ARG A 85 16.74 0.23 -8.74
N ILE A 86 17.78 0.95 -9.14
CA ILE A 86 18.38 0.93 -10.48
C ILE A 86 19.58 -0.02 -10.52
N ALA A 87 20.42 0.04 -9.48
CA ALA A 87 21.56 -0.83 -9.25
C ALA A 87 21.75 -1.02 -7.73
N GLU A 88 22.76 -1.77 -7.31
CA GLU A 88 22.97 -2.13 -5.89
C GLU A 88 22.82 -0.93 -4.94
N ASN A 89 23.44 0.20 -5.25
CA ASN A 89 23.37 1.40 -4.40
C ASN A 89 22.75 2.60 -5.12
N GLU A 90 22.20 2.39 -6.31
CA GLU A 90 21.64 3.45 -7.15
C GLU A 90 20.12 3.34 -7.20
N PHE A 91 19.45 4.44 -6.88
CA PHE A 91 18.00 4.52 -6.78
C PHE A 91 17.47 5.65 -7.65
N LEU A 92 16.26 5.50 -8.12
CA LEU A 92 15.49 6.62 -8.64
C LEU A 92 15.17 7.56 -7.47
N SER A 93 15.39 8.85 -7.66
CA SER A 93 15.27 9.86 -6.61
C SER A 93 14.75 11.18 -7.17
N TYR A 94 14.16 11.99 -6.30
CA TYR A 94 13.77 13.36 -6.60
C TYR A 94 14.85 14.32 -6.09
N LYS A 95 15.39 15.13 -6.98
CA LYS A 95 16.32 16.24 -6.69
C LYS A 95 15.56 17.55 -6.71
N PHE A 96 15.37 18.15 -5.54
CA PHE A 96 14.65 19.41 -5.36
C PHE A 96 15.54 20.63 -5.63
N SER A 97 14.94 21.71 -6.12
CA SER A 97 15.57 23.03 -6.11
C SER A 97 15.72 23.54 -4.68
N ASP A 98 16.61 24.52 -4.47
CA ASP A 98 16.89 25.04 -3.12
C ASP A 98 15.68 25.71 -2.44
N ASP A 99 14.73 26.20 -3.24
CA ASP A 99 13.45 26.75 -2.79
C ASP A 99 12.34 25.69 -2.66
N TYR A 100 12.64 24.43 -3.00
CA TYR A 100 11.71 23.29 -3.03
C TYR A 100 10.47 23.48 -3.92
N MET A 101 10.49 24.48 -4.82
CA MET A 101 9.37 24.76 -5.73
C MET A 101 9.38 23.89 -6.98
N SER A 102 10.49 23.20 -7.25
CA SER A 102 10.61 22.30 -8.38
C SER A 102 11.48 21.09 -8.02
N PHE A 103 11.31 20.02 -8.78
CA PHE A 103 12.18 18.86 -8.65
C PHE A 103 12.46 18.22 -10.00
N GLN A 104 13.58 17.50 -10.06
CA GLN A 104 14.02 16.72 -11.19
C GLN A 104 14.13 15.25 -10.76
N LEU A 105 13.64 14.34 -11.59
CA LEU A 105 13.90 12.92 -11.38
C LEU A 105 15.35 12.63 -11.76
N VAL A 106 16.07 11.91 -10.91
CA VAL A 106 17.48 11.55 -11.13
C VAL A 106 17.72 10.12 -10.71
N THR A 107 18.84 9.54 -11.14
CA THR A 107 19.39 8.37 -10.47
C THR A 107 20.48 8.82 -9.49
N TYR A 108 20.50 8.22 -8.31
CA TYR A 108 21.32 8.68 -7.19
C TYR A 108 21.94 7.50 -6.45
N ASN A 109 23.26 7.56 -6.25
CA ASN A 109 24.01 6.58 -5.48
C ASN A 109 24.08 7.00 -4.01
N ILE A 110 23.45 6.21 -3.15
CA ILE A 110 23.31 6.50 -1.71
C ILE A 110 24.63 6.33 -0.94
N LEU A 111 25.53 5.43 -1.39
CA LEU A 111 26.82 5.20 -0.73
C LEU A 111 27.84 6.27 -1.11
N GLU A 112 27.82 6.73 -2.36
CA GLU A 112 28.71 7.80 -2.84
C GLU A 112 28.17 9.21 -2.53
N ASP A 113 26.89 9.33 -2.13
CA ASP A 113 26.17 10.62 -2.02
C ASP A 113 26.29 11.44 -3.31
N LYS A 114 25.92 10.82 -4.43
CA LYS A 114 26.15 11.39 -5.76
C LYS A 114 25.01 11.12 -6.73
N VAL A 115 24.63 12.16 -7.47
CA VAL A 115 23.76 12.04 -8.65
C VAL A 115 24.54 11.31 -9.76
N CYS A 116 24.01 10.17 -10.21
CA CYS A 116 24.61 9.36 -11.25
C CYS A 116 24.15 9.80 -12.64
N THR A 117 22.84 9.98 -12.83
CA THR A 117 22.22 10.41 -14.09
C THR A 117 21.16 11.47 -13.86
N GLU A 118 21.21 12.55 -14.62
CA GLU A 118 20.13 13.54 -14.69
C GLU A 118 19.14 13.17 -15.80
N THR A 119 17.84 13.21 -15.49
CA THR A 119 16.78 12.97 -16.48
C THR A 119 16.21 14.29 -17.01
N ASN A 120 15.47 14.26 -18.11
CA ASN A 120 14.71 15.43 -18.58
C ASN A 120 13.31 15.54 -17.94
N LEU A 121 13.08 14.85 -16.81
CA LEU A 121 11.78 14.79 -16.15
C LEU A 121 11.76 15.76 -14.98
N PHE A 122 11.14 16.91 -15.20
CA PHE A 122 10.94 17.95 -14.19
C PHE A 122 9.50 17.96 -13.74
N ASN A 123 9.27 18.14 -12.42
CA ASN A 123 7.95 18.19 -11.79
C ASN A 123 7.04 17.03 -12.21
N THR A 124 7.65 15.87 -12.47
CA THR A 124 6.97 14.65 -12.92
C THR A 124 7.08 13.61 -11.83
N TYR A 125 5.96 13.29 -11.19
CA TYR A 125 5.92 12.22 -10.21
C TYR A 125 5.95 10.86 -10.92
N SER A 126 6.78 9.95 -10.40
CA SER A 126 6.83 8.55 -10.82
C SER A 126 5.89 7.76 -9.93
N SER A 127 4.74 7.37 -10.46
CA SER A 127 3.78 6.51 -9.74
C SER A 127 4.20 5.04 -9.80
N PHE A 128 4.85 4.62 -10.89
CA PHE A 128 5.37 3.26 -11.05
C PHE A 128 6.59 3.28 -11.98
N TYR A 129 7.65 2.55 -11.64
CA TYR A 129 8.86 2.45 -12.46
C TYR A 129 9.16 1.00 -12.83
N PHE A 130 9.54 0.78 -14.09
CA PHE A 130 9.93 -0.54 -14.61
C PHE A 130 10.76 -0.35 -15.87
N ASP A 131 11.77 -1.21 -16.10
CA ASP A 131 12.54 -1.25 -17.37
C ASP A 131 12.92 0.14 -17.94
N LYS A 132 13.42 1.05 -17.08
CA LYS A 132 13.79 2.43 -17.46
C LYS A 132 12.66 3.27 -18.06
N LYS A 133 11.41 2.93 -17.73
CA LYS A 133 10.20 3.67 -18.04
C LYS A 133 9.48 3.99 -16.73
N ILE A 134 8.71 5.07 -16.76
CA ILE A 134 7.86 5.51 -15.66
C ILE A 134 6.43 5.60 -16.15
N ILE A 135 5.51 5.16 -15.29
CA ILE A 135 4.12 5.54 -15.38
C ILE A 135 3.94 6.77 -14.51
N SER A 136 3.44 7.84 -15.11
CA SER A 136 3.19 9.10 -14.43
C SER A 136 1.71 9.43 -14.47
N GLU A 137 1.18 9.76 -13.30
CA GLU A 137 -0.20 10.20 -13.12
C GLU A 137 -0.24 11.73 -13.14
N GLY A 138 -1.00 12.29 -14.08
CA GLY A 138 -1.40 13.68 -14.08
C GLY A 138 -2.86 13.82 -13.64
N ASN A 139 -3.30 15.05 -13.37
CA ASN A 139 -4.64 15.33 -12.84
C ASN A 139 -5.79 14.64 -13.58
N ASN A 140 -5.69 14.46 -14.90
CA ASN A 140 -6.74 13.90 -15.76
C ASN A 140 -6.23 12.81 -16.72
N SER A 141 -5.02 12.28 -16.52
CA SER A 141 -4.41 11.34 -17.46
C SER A 141 -3.32 10.49 -16.84
N ILE A 142 -3.12 9.30 -17.39
CA ILE A 142 -1.95 8.45 -17.14
C ILE A 142 -1.05 8.46 -18.38
N LYS A 143 0.27 8.48 -18.18
CA LYS A 143 1.28 8.56 -19.23
C LYS A 143 2.35 7.51 -19.03
N LEU A 144 2.85 6.95 -20.13
CA LEU A 144 4.08 6.18 -20.13
C LEU A 144 5.22 7.02 -20.71
N ILE A 145 6.28 7.18 -19.93
CA ILE A 145 7.40 8.07 -20.27
C ILE A 145 8.72 7.32 -20.05
N THR A 146 9.67 7.51 -20.95
CA THR A 146 11.05 7.00 -20.76
C THR A 146 11.84 7.87 -19.78
N LEU A 147 12.89 7.34 -19.17
CA LEU A 147 13.81 8.16 -18.35
C LEU A 147 14.47 9.32 -19.12
N SER A 148 14.49 9.31 -20.46
CA SER A 148 14.99 10.45 -21.23
C SER A 148 13.96 11.59 -21.39
N GLY A 149 12.75 11.43 -20.85
CA GLY A 149 11.65 12.39 -20.98
C GLY A 149 10.79 12.21 -22.23
N ARG A 150 11.03 11.19 -23.05
CA ARG A 150 10.15 10.91 -24.21
C ARG A 150 8.86 10.26 -23.73
N GLU A 151 7.74 10.92 -23.96
CA GLU A 151 6.39 10.37 -23.84
C GLU A 151 6.17 9.32 -24.94
N LEU A 152 5.70 8.14 -24.54
CA LEU A 152 5.37 7.05 -25.46
C LEU A 152 3.89 7.11 -25.84
N TRP A 153 3.02 7.27 -24.85
CA TRP A 153 1.58 7.49 -25.02
C TRP A 153 0.98 8.15 -23.77
N GLN A 154 -0.26 8.63 -23.92
CA GLN A 154 -1.07 9.21 -22.86
C GLN A 154 -2.51 8.69 -22.98
N PHE A 155 -3.11 8.27 -21.86
CA PHE A 155 -4.51 7.90 -21.77
C PHE A 155 -5.30 8.91 -20.92
N PRO A 156 -6.36 9.54 -21.47
CA PRO A 156 -7.20 10.48 -20.73
C PRO A 156 -8.23 9.75 -19.84
N LEU A 157 -8.20 10.03 -18.52
CA LEU A 157 -9.07 9.39 -17.53
C LEU A 157 -10.56 9.74 -17.72
N SER A 158 -10.88 10.86 -18.38
CA SER A 158 -12.26 11.20 -18.74
C SER A 158 -12.93 10.13 -19.64
N SER A 159 -12.15 9.32 -20.36
CA SER A 159 -12.65 8.20 -21.16
C SER A 159 -13.23 7.06 -20.33
N LEU A 160 -12.96 7.03 -19.02
CA LEU A 160 -13.56 6.07 -18.10
C LEU A 160 -15.00 6.44 -17.71
N GLY A 161 -15.42 7.69 -17.97
CA GLY A 161 -16.76 8.19 -17.70
C GLY A 161 -17.02 8.52 -16.23
N GLY A 162 -18.06 9.30 -15.97
CA GLY A 162 -18.56 9.58 -14.62
C GLY A 162 -19.36 8.42 -14.03
N THR A 163 -19.95 8.63 -12.85
CA THR A 163 -20.96 7.73 -12.26
C THR A 163 -22.37 8.25 -12.54
N GLU A 164 -23.41 7.48 -12.17
CA GLU A 164 -24.80 7.95 -12.26
C GLU A 164 -25.04 9.21 -11.40
N TYR A 165 -24.38 9.29 -10.25
CA TYR A 165 -24.49 10.42 -9.32
C TYR A 165 -23.60 11.60 -9.70
N GLU A 166 -22.48 11.35 -10.39
CA GLU A 166 -21.51 12.37 -10.81
C GLU A 166 -21.13 12.19 -12.30
N PRO A 167 -22.07 12.35 -13.25
CA PRO A 167 -21.87 11.97 -14.66
C PRO A 167 -20.81 12.81 -15.39
N GLY A 168 -20.59 14.04 -14.94
CA GLY A 168 -19.59 14.96 -15.50
C GLY A 168 -18.23 14.93 -14.80
N LYS A 169 -18.07 14.14 -13.73
CA LYS A 169 -16.83 14.09 -12.98
C LYS A 169 -15.85 13.12 -13.63
N THR A 170 -14.60 13.58 -13.76
CA THR A 170 -13.50 12.73 -14.24
C THR A 170 -13.03 11.87 -13.08
N ASP A 171 -12.99 10.57 -13.33
CA ASP A 171 -12.44 9.56 -12.43
C ASP A 171 -10.94 9.80 -12.20
N LYS A 172 -10.38 9.24 -11.14
CA LYS A 172 -8.97 9.38 -10.77
C LYS A 172 -8.36 8.02 -10.47
N ILE A 173 -7.05 7.93 -10.62
CA ILE A 173 -6.32 6.73 -10.21
C ILE A 173 -6.20 6.78 -8.68
N ASP A 174 -6.65 5.71 -8.04
CA ASP A 174 -6.37 5.44 -6.63
C ASP A 174 -5.02 4.75 -6.50
N LYS A 175 -4.76 3.74 -7.35
CA LYS A 175 -3.53 2.95 -7.30
C LYS A 175 -3.17 2.31 -8.63
N ILE A 176 -1.91 2.43 -9.04
CA ILE A 176 -1.32 1.52 -10.04
C ILE A 176 -0.94 0.22 -9.35
N LEU A 177 -1.49 -0.90 -9.83
CA LEU A 177 -1.27 -2.22 -9.24
C LEU A 177 0.01 -2.87 -9.77
N GLY A 178 0.27 -2.74 -11.06
CA GLY A 178 1.46 -3.30 -11.69
C GLY A 178 1.27 -3.60 -13.17
N ILE A 179 2.21 -4.39 -13.71
CA ILE A 179 2.25 -4.78 -15.11
C ILE A 179 2.19 -6.30 -15.21
N ALA A 180 1.26 -6.80 -16.02
CA ALA A 180 1.06 -8.22 -16.24
C ALA A 180 0.60 -8.50 -17.67
N HIS A 181 1.23 -9.52 -18.29
CA HIS A 181 0.89 -10.02 -19.62
C HIS A 181 0.73 -8.91 -20.69
N GLY A 182 1.62 -7.90 -20.66
CA GLY A 182 1.61 -6.80 -21.61
C GLY A 182 0.63 -5.66 -21.27
N ASN A 183 0.02 -5.65 -20.09
CA ASN A 183 -0.94 -4.64 -19.68
C ASN A 183 -0.53 -3.94 -18.38
N ILE A 184 -0.82 -2.64 -18.30
CA ILE A 184 -0.81 -1.88 -17.04
C ILE A 184 -2.17 -2.04 -16.39
N TRP A 185 -2.18 -2.41 -15.10
CA TRP A 185 -3.39 -2.49 -14.30
C TRP A 185 -3.42 -1.40 -13.25
N PHE A 186 -4.54 -0.69 -13.16
CA PHE A 186 -4.77 0.31 -12.12
C PHE A 186 -6.21 0.30 -11.64
N TYR A 187 -6.38 0.75 -10.41
CA TYR A 187 -7.66 0.90 -9.73
C TYR A 187 -8.01 2.38 -9.59
N THR A 188 -9.30 2.71 -9.65
CA THR A 188 -9.80 4.09 -9.66
C THR A 188 -10.61 4.46 -8.42
N ASP A 189 -10.72 5.75 -8.14
CA ASP A 189 -11.54 6.31 -7.05
C ASP A 189 -13.02 5.89 -7.14
N PHE A 190 -13.53 5.66 -8.35
CA PHE A 190 -14.91 5.17 -8.54
C PHE A 190 -15.08 3.65 -8.38
N GLY A 191 -14.02 2.95 -7.99
CA GLY A 191 -14.05 1.53 -7.69
C GLY A 191 -13.98 0.66 -8.95
N ARG A 192 -13.22 1.08 -9.95
CA ARG A 192 -13.07 0.38 -11.24
C ARG A 192 -11.66 -0.15 -11.39
N LEU A 193 -11.55 -1.35 -11.95
CA LEU A 193 -10.28 -1.96 -12.34
C LEU A 193 -10.13 -1.86 -13.86
N VAL A 194 -9.04 -1.25 -14.31
CA VAL A 194 -8.78 -0.97 -15.73
C VAL A 194 -7.43 -1.55 -16.13
N ALA A 195 -7.40 -2.16 -17.31
CA ALA A 195 -6.18 -2.59 -17.99
C ALA A 195 -5.97 -1.77 -19.26
N LEU A 196 -4.76 -1.22 -19.42
CA LEU A 196 -4.31 -0.60 -20.67
C LEU A 196 -3.21 -1.44 -21.29
N ASP A 197 -3.21 -1.56 -22.62
CA ASP A 197 -2.08 -2.12 -23.36
C ASP A 197 -0.82 -1.29 -23.08
N LEU A 198 0.27 -1.97 -22.73
CA LEU A 198 1.51 -1.32 -22.31
C LEU A 198 2.18 -0.53 -23.44
N GLU A 199 2.03 -0.98 -24.69
CA GLU A 199 2.71 -0.40 -25.85
C GLU A 199 1.89 0.73 -26.47
N THR A 200 0.55 0.62 -26.49
CA THR A 200 -0.32 1.59 -27.15
C THR A 200 -1.05 2.54 -26.19
N GLY A 201 -1.27 2.13 -24.94
CA GLY A 201 -2.11 2.86 -23.99
C GLY A 201 -3.61 2.70 -24.22
N ASP A 202 -4.03 1.80 -25.13
CA ASP A 202 -5.43 1.53 -25.41
C ASP A 202 -6.08 0.69 -24.30
N VAL A 203 -7.38 0.88 -24.09
CA VAL A 203 -8.13 0.11 -23.10
C VAL A 203 -8.30 -1.33 -23.56
N VAL A 204 -7.79 -2.26 -22.76
CA VAL A 204 -7.89 -3.71 -22.99
C VAL A 204 -9.03 -4.32 -22.17
N LYS A 205 -9.20 -3.89 -20.92
CA LYS A 205 -10.23 -4.42 -20.03
C LYS A 205 -10.73 -3.36 -19.06
N LYS A 206 -12.02 -3.44 -18.72
CA LYS A 206 -12.66 -2.62 -17.70
C LYS A 206 -13.59 -3.50 -16.88
N ILE A 207 -13.36 -3.56 -15.57
CA ILE A 207 -14.16 -4.33 -14.62
C ILE A 207 -14.68 -3.36 -13.55
N SER A 208 -15.94 -3.51 -13.17
CA SER A 208 -16.55 -2.68 -12.13
C SER A 208 -17.42 -3.51 -11.20
N GLY A 209 -17.31 -3.25 -9.91
CA GLY A 209 -18.30 -3.69 -8.92
C GLY A 209 -19.38 -2.65 -8.66
N ASN A 210 -19.28 -1.46 -9.27
CA ASN A 210 -20.15 -0.33 -8.99
C ASN A 210 -21.47 -0.44 -9.78
N PRO A 211 -22.65 -0.50 -9.12
CA PRO A 211 -23.94 -0.60 -9.80
C PRO A 211 -24.20 0.49 -10.85
N SER A 212 -23.62 1.69 -10.69
CA SER A 212 -23.76 2.79 -11.64
C SER A 212 -23.14 2.48 -13.02
N ASP A 213 -22.22 1.51 -13.12
CA ASP A 213 -21.57 1.13 -14.38
C ASP A 213 -22.33 0.06 -15.16
N LYS A 214 -23.48 -0.42 -14.66
CA LYS A 214 -24.24 -1.53 -15.26
C LYS A 214 -24.69 -1.28 -16.71
N ASN A 215 -24.91 -0.02 -17.09
CA ASN A 215 -25.30 0.38 -18.46
C ASN A 215 -24.14 0.89 -19.30
N SER A 216 -22.91 0.69 -18.83
CA SER A 216 -21.67 1.15 -19.46
C SER A 216 -20.95 -0.04 -20.14
N THR A 217 -19.73 0.19 -20.62
CA THR A 217 -18.87 -0.83 -21.25
C THR A 217 -18.00 -1.61 -20.24
N TYR A 218 -18.35 -1.57 -18.95
CA TYR A 218 -17.64 -2.28 -17.89
C TYR A 218 -18.19 -3.70 -17.75
N GLU A 219 -17.31 -4.66 -17.52
CA GLU A 219 -17.70 -5.98 -17.06
C GLU A 219 -18.06 -5.92 -15.57
N MET A 220 -19.27 -6.33 -15.24
CA MET A 220 -19.77 -6.30 -13.86
C MET A 220 -19.30 -7.53 -13.08
N THR A 221 -18.96 -7.31 -11.80
CA THR A 221 -18.61 -8.37 -10.83
C THR A 221 -19.31 -8.14 -9.47
N LEU A 222 -19.29 -9.09 -8.52
CA LEU A 222 -19.98 -8.97 -7.22
C LEU A 222 -19.59 -7.71 -6.44
N GLY A 223 -18.32 -7.29 -6.51
CA GLY A 223 -17.87 -6.05 -5.88
C GLY A 223 -16.35 -5.95 -5.81
N LEU A 224 -15.77 -4.88 -6.33
CA LEU A 224 -14.34 -4.61 -6.16
C LEU A 224 -14.11 -3.88 -4.84
N GLY A 225 -13.15 -4.37 -4.06
CA GLY A 225 -12.61 -3.67 -2.90
C GLY A 225 -11.15 -3.31 -3.12
N ASP A 226 -10.34 -3.45 -2.07
CA ASP A 226 -8.90 -3.23 -2.18
C ASP A 226 -8.30 -4.28 -3.12
N CYS A 227 -7.60 -3.79 -4.14
CA CYS A 227 -6.96 -4.62 -5.16
C CYS A 227 -5.46 -4.75 -4.89
N PHE A 228 -4.94 -5.97 -5.03
CA PHE A 228 -3.55 -6.33 -4.78
C PHE A 228 -2.99 -7.07 -5.98
N PHE A 229 -1.87 -6.60 -6.50
CA PHE A 229 -1.09 -7.38 -7.47
C PHE A 229 -0.37 -8.51 -6.75
N ARG A 230 -0.53 -9.74 -7.23
CA ARG A 230 0.12 -10.93 -6.66
C ARG A 230 1.31 -11.34 -7.54
N PRO A 231 2.57 -11.09 -7.13
CA PRO A 231 3.72 -11.28 -8.01
C PRO A 231 3.98 -12.74 -8.43
N SER A 232 3.54 -13.72 -7.63
CA SER A 232 3.81 -15.14 -7.88
C SER A 232 3.17 -15.67 -9.15
N ASP A 233 1.99 -15.16 -9.51
CA ASP A 233 1.23 -15.57 -10.70
C ASP A 233 0.73 -14.38 -11.54
N LYS A 234 1.08 -13.15 -11.14
CA LYS A 234 0.71 -11.89 -11.80
C LYS A 234 -0.80 -11.63 -11.85
N ASN A 235 -1.58 -12.32 -11.03
CA ASN A 235 -3.01 -12.08 -10.92
C ASN A 235 -3.30 -10.91 -9.98
N ILE A 236 -4.53 -10.39 -10.05
CA ILE A 236 -5.00 -9.36 -9.14
C ILE A 236 -6.01 -9.99 -8.19
N VAL A 237 -5.79 -9.79 -6.90
CA VAL A 237 -6.71 -10.18 -5.85
C VAL A 237 -7.51 -8.96 -5.44
N SER A 238 -8.84 -9.07 -5.39
CA SER A 238 -9.71 -8.03 -4.83
C SER A 238 -10.37 -8.54 -3.56
N VAL A 239 -10.31 -7.76 -2.49
CA VAL A 239 -10.95 -8.07 -1.22
C VAL A 239 -11.87 -6.92 -0.84
N SER A 240 -13.17 -7.16 -0.88
CA SER A 240 -14.20 -6.20 -0.47
C SER A 240 -14.58 -6.42 1.00
N GLY A 241 -15.52 -5.63 1.51
CA GLY A 241 -16.08 -5.84 2.85
C GLY A 241 -16.84 -7.17 3.02
N PHE A 242 -17.17 -7.84 1.91
CA PHE A 242 -18.07 -9.00 1.87
C PHE A 242 -17.59 -10.14 0.96
N ASP A 243 -16.70 -9.86 0.02
CA ASP A 243 -16.36 -10.79 -1.06
C ASP A 243 -14.85 -10.84 -1.31
N PHE A 244 -14.44 -11.94 -1.91
CA PHE A 244 -13.09 -12.13 -2.43
C PHE A 244 -13.15 -12.48 -3.91
N GLN A 245 -12.17 -12.00 -4.67
CA GLN A 245 -12.05 -12.31 -6.10
C GLN A 245 -10.60 -12.44 -6.55
N ILE A 246 -10.38 -13.27 -7.58
CA ILE A 246 -9.16 -13.31 -8.36
C ILE A 246 -9.49 -12.94 -9.80
N ILE A 247 -8.78 -11.94 -10.31
CA ILE A 247 -8.77 -11.53 -11.70
C ILE A 247 -7.53 -12.14 -12.33
N ASP A 248 -7.74 -13.07 -13.27
CA ASP A 248 -6.70 -13.61 -14.12
C ASP A 248 -6.33 -12.56 -15.16
N THR A 249 -5.09 -12.06 -15.08
CA THR A 249 -4.63 -10.96 -15.92
C THR A 249 -4.20 -11.39 -17.32
N GLU A 250 -4.01 -12.69 -17.56
CA GLU A 250 -3.76 -13.26 -18.88
C GLU A 250 -5.07 -13.55 -19.62
N GLN A 251 -6.05 -14.12 -18.93
CA GLN A 251 -7.39 -14.38 -19.47
C GLN A 251 -8.29 -13.14 -19.50
N LEU A 252 -7.86 -12.06 -18.82
CA LEU A 252 -8.62 -10.82 -18.67
C LEU A 252 -10.01 -11.08 -18.08
N ALA A 253 -10.12 -11.92 -17.07
CA ALA A 253 -11.40 -12.38 -16.53
C ALA A 253 -11.35 -12.61 -15.02
N VAL A 254 -12.50 -12.50 -14.37
CA VAL A 254 -12.68 -12.98 -12.99
C VAL A 254 -12.76 -14.50 -13.02
N THR A 255 -11.80 -15.19 -12.38
CA THR A 255 -11.70 -16.67 -12.42
C THR A 255 -12.10 -17.33 -11.10
N GLU A 256 -11.98 -16.62 -9.99
CA GLU A 256 -12.45 -17.07 -8.68
C GLU A 256 -13.21 -15.94 -7.99
N GLN A 257 -14.31 -16.29 -7.34
CA GLN A 257 -15.16 -15.34 -6.65
C GLN A 257 -16.07 -16.04 -5.64
N TYR A 258 -16.19 -15.48 -4.44
CA TYR A 258 -17.14 -15.95 -3.43
C TYR A 258 -17.49 -14.87 -2.40
N ASP A 259 -18.70 -14.98 -1.84
CA ASP A 259 -19.19 -14.20 -0.69
C ASP A 259 -18.73 -14.87 0.62
N PHE A 260 -18.27 -14.07 1.57
CA PHE A 260 -17.76 -14.54 2.87
C PHE A 260 -18.80 -15.27 3.72
N ARG A 261 -20.08 -14.87 3.65
CA ARG A 261 -21.20 -15.48 4.39
C ARG A 261 -21.55 -16.86 3.86
N GLU A 262 -21.30 -17.10 2.57
CA GLU A 262 -21.53 -18.40 1.96
C GLU A 262 -20.32 -19.32 2.12
N ALA A 263 -19.12 -18.80 1.89
CA ALA A 263 -17.88 -19.58 1.93
C ALA A 263 -17.47 -20.00 3.35
N ASP A 264 -17.65 -19.12 4.34
CA ASP A 264 -17.27 -19.40 5.73
C ASP A 264 -18.26 -18.78 6.74
N PRO A 265 -19.52 -19.27 6.78
CA PRO A 265 -20.61 -18.69 7.56
C PRO A 265 -20.32 -18.60 9.06
N MET A 266 -19.50 -19.50 9.59
CA MET A 266 -19.15 -19.58 11.02
C MET A 266 -17.80 -18.91 11.35
N GLY A 267 -17.09 -18.40 10.33
CA GLY A 267 -15.81 -17.70 10.48
C GLY A 267 -15.93 -16.26 9.99
N ILE A 268 -15.27 -15.93 8.87
CA ILE A 268 -15.29 -14.54 8.36
C ILE A 268 -16.70 -14.06 8.00
N GLY A 269 -17.61 -14.97 7.62
CA GLY A 269 -19.01 -14.66 7.35
C GLY A 269 -19.82 -14.16 8.55
N THR A 270 -19.28 -14.30 9.77
CA THR A 270 -19.89 -13.74 11.00
C THR A 270 -19.64 -12.24 11.15
N TYR A 271 -18.68 -11.67 10.41
CA TYR A 271 -18.43 -10.23 10.42
C TYR A 271 -19.48 -9.50 9.61
N ARG A 272 -19.98 -8.40 10.17
CA ARG A 272 -20.86 -7.47 9.47
C ARG A 272 -20.15 -6.85 8.28
N SER A 273 -18.86 -6.51 8.42
CA SER A 273 -17.99 -6.04 7.35
C SER A 273 -16.53 -6.21 7.76
N VAL A 274 -15.66 -6.42 6.77
CA VAL A 274 -14.21 -6.34 6.91
C VAL A 274 -13.67 -5.03 6.32
N TYR A 275 -12.52 -4.58 6.83
CA TYR A 275 -11.88 -3.31 6.48
C TYR A 275 -10.37 -3.47 6.38
N SER A 276 -9.77 -2.59 5.57
CA SER A 276 -8.32 -2.50 5.31
C SER A 276 -7.65 -3.87 5.18
N PRO A 277 -8.17 -4.75 4.29
CA PRO A 277 -7.52 -6.01 4.01
C PRO A 277 -6.08 -5.78 3.55
N MET A 278 -5.21 -6.76 3.80
CA MET A 278 -3.84 -6.72 3.29
C MET A 278 -3.42 -8.13 2.87
N LEU A 279 -3.18 -8.31 1.57
CA LEU A 279 -2.70 -9.56 1.01
C LEU A 279 -1.25 -9.83 1.44
N GLN A 280 -1.00 -10.96 2.09
CA GLN A 280 0.29 -11.31 2.68
C GLN A 280 0.57 -12.80 2.48
N GLY A 281 1.08 -13.14 1.30
CA GLY A 281 1.31 -14.53 0.87
C GLY A 281 0.01 -15.24 0.52
N ASP A 282 -0.23 -16.39 1.15
CA ASP A 282 -1.43 -17.21 0.97
C ASP A 282 -2.60 -16.80 1.88
N TYR A 283 -2.44 -15.68 2.60
CA TYR A 283 -3.44 -15.13 3.49
C TYR A 283 -3.76 -13.69 3.12
N PHE A 284 -4.91 -13.20 3.56
CA PHE A 284 -5.06 -11.76 3.82
C PHE A 284 -5.38 -11.54 5.28
N THR A 285 -4.87 -10.44 5.82
CA THR A 285 -5.27 -9.92 7.14
C THR A 285 -6.37 -8.90 6.98
N PHE A 286 -7.16 -8.65 8.03
CA PHE A 286 -8.22 -7.66 7.99
C PHE A 286 -8.54 -7.10 9.38
N LEU A 287 -9.21 -5.95 9.41
CA LEU A 287 -9.90 -5.43 10.58
C LEU A 287 -11.40 -5.71 10.41
N GLY A 288 -12.10 -5.96 11.50
CA GLY A 288 -13.49 -6.41 11.42
C GLY A 288 -14.41 -5.81 12.46
N ILE A 289 -15.69 -5.72 12.07
CA ILE A 289 -16.83 -5.40 12.93
C ILE A 289 -17.76 -6.63 12.92
N LYS A 290 -18.08 -7.20 14.08
CA LYS A 290 -19.18 -8.16 14.22
C LYS A 290 -20.48 -7.43 14.55
N GLU A 291 -21.63 -8.08 14.40
CA GLU A 291 -22.93 -7.43 14.65
C GLU A 291 -23.06 -6.92 16.09
N GLU A 292 -22.47 -7.62 17.06
CA GLU A 292 -22.42 -7.21 18.47
C GLU A 292 -21.50 -6.00 18.74
N ASP A 293 -20.66 -5.58 17.79
CA ASP A 293 -19.69 -4.50 18.00
C ASP A 293 -20.30 -3.09 17.76
N PHE A 294 -21.61 -2.97 17.52
CA PHE A 294 -22.34 -1.71 17.32
C PHE A 294 -21.69 -0.69 16.36
N GLY A 295 -20.92 -1.18 15.37
CA GLY A 295 -20.24 -0.34 14.37
C GLY A 295 -18.80 0.06 14.73
N TYR A 296 -18.21 -0.49 15.78
CA TYR A 296 -16.84 -0.18 16.19
C TYR A 296 -15.84 -1.24 15.71
N ILE A 297 -14.68 -0.79 15.20
CA ILE A 297 -13.65 -1.67 14.68
C ILE A 297 -12.68 -2.03 15.80
N ARG A 298 -12.86 -3.23 16.38
CA ARG A 298 -12.09 -3.68 17.56
C ARG A 298 -11.38 -5.02 17.34
N ARG A 299 -11.68 -5.69 16.24
CA ARG A 299 -11.20 -7.04 15.93
C ARG A 299 -10.28 -7.04 14.73
N ILE A 300 -9.37 -8.01 14.73
CA ILE A 300 -8.48 -8.32 13.62
C ILE A 300 -8.56 -9.80 13.29
N GLY A 301 -8.22 -10.17 12.06
CA GLY A 301 -8.20 -11.57 11.65
C GLY A 301 -7.21 -11.88 10.53
N ILE A 302 -6.98 -13.18 10.34
CA ILE A 302 -6.22 -13.77 9.24
C ILE A 302 -7.14 -14.75 8.53
N PHE A 303 -7.29 -14.59 7.23
CA PHE A 303 -8.09 -15.45 6.38
C PHE A 303 -7.21 -16.17 5.36
N ASP A 304 -7.36 -17.50 5.27
CA ASP A 304 -6.78 -18.33 4.23
C ASP A 304 -7.73 -18.35 3.04
N TYR A 305 -7.38 -17.61 1.98
CA TYR A 305 -8.26 -17.47 0.82
C TYR A 305 -8.25 -18.69 -0.10
N LYS A 306 -7.24 -19.57 0.01
CA LYS A 306 -7.20 -20.82 -0.74
C LYS A 306 -8.04 -21.90 -0.07
N ALA A 307 -8.02 -21.94 1.25
CA ALA A 307 -8.86 -22.83 2.05
C ALA A 307 -10.28 -22.27 2.28
N CYS A 308 -10.53 -21.02 1.86
CA CYS A 308 -11.74 -20.26 2.12
C CYS A 308 -12.12 -20.29 3.62
N LYS A 309 -11.15 -20.04 4.52
CA LYS A 309 -11.36 -20.22 5.96
C LYS A 309 -10.69 -19.15 6.82
N LEU A 310 -11.42 -18.63 7.80
CA LEU A 310 -10.85 -17.86 8.90
C LEU A 310 -9.94 -18.77 9.75
N VAL A 311 -8.65 -18.45 9.79
CA VAL A 311 -7.65 -19.26 10.52
C VAL A 311 -7.32 -18.69 11.89
N TRP A 312 -7.54 -17.39 12.09
CA TRP A 312 -7.29 -16.73 13.37
C TRP A 312 -8.06 -15.41 13.46
N GLU A 313 -8.56 -15.09 14.66
CA GLU A 313 -9.13 -13.78 14.99
C GLU A 313 -8.74 -13.37 16.42
N TYR A 314 -8.81 -12.07 16.70
CA TYR A 314 -8.58 -11.53 18.04
C TYR A 314 -9.30 -10.20 18.25
N GLU A 315 -9.85 -10.00 19.45
CA GLU A 315 -10.41 -8.72 19.91
C GLU A 315 -9.29 -7.87 20.55
N VAL A 316 -8.78 -6.90 19.79
CA VAL A 316 -7.61 -6.10 20.21
C VAL A 316 -7.95 -5.17 21.35
N ILE A 317 -9.14 -4.56 21.25
CA ILE A 317 -9.71 -3.57 22.17
C ILE A 317 -11.01 -4.13 22.73
N SER A 318 -11.06 -4.38 24.04
CA SER A 318 -12.27 -4.85 24.71
C SER A 318 -13.39 -3.81 24.67
N GLU A 319 -14.63 -4.24 24.86
CA GLU A 319 -15.79 -3.34 24.96
C GLU A 319 -15.63 -2.33 26.11
N GLU A 320 -15.14 -2.79 27.27
CA GLU A 320 -14.82 -1.96 28.44
C GLU A 320 -13.81 -0.87 28.10
N GLU A 321 -12.66 -1.23 27.52
CA GLU A 321 -11.64 -0.25 27.08
C GLU A 321 -12.23 0.78 26.09
N PHE A 322 -13.05 0.34 25.14
CA PHE A 322 -13.73 1.24 24.20
C PHE A 322 -14.66 2.21 24.94
N ASP A 323 -15.49 1.72 25.86
CA ASP A 323 -16.44 2.57 26.56
C ASP A 323 -15.78 3.61 27.47
N GLU A 324 -14.66 3.24 28.09
CA GLU A 324 -13.91 4.13 28.97
C GLU A 324 -13.10 5.18 28.19
N THR A 325 -12.45 4.79 27.09
CA THR A 325 -11.40 5.60 26.45
C THR A 325 -11.72 6.05 25.03
N ARG A 326 -12.77 5.47 24.44
CA ARG A 326 -13.13 5.55 23.02
C ARG A 326 -11.98 5.10 22.09
N ASN A 327 -11.16 4.16 22.56
CA ASN A 327 -10.10 3.56 21.75
C ASN A 327 -10.67 2.55 20.74
N GLN A 328 -10.14 2.50 19.53
CA GLN A 328 -10.56 1.60 18.47
C GLN A 328 -9.46 1.48 17.41
N LEU A 329 -9.59 0.52 16.50
CA LEU A 329 -8.73 0.40 15.33
C LEU A 329 -9.21 1.35 14.23
N VAL A 330 -8.28 1.77 13.35
CA VAL A 330 -8.53 2.86 12.40
C VAL A 330 -8.15 2.47 10.98
N PRO A 331 -9.13 2.26 10.08
CA PRO A 331 -8.89 2.28 8.65
C PRO A 331 -8.31 3.64 8.22
N PRO A 332 -7.36 3.69 7.28
CA PRO A 332 -6.93 2.59 6.41
C PRO A 332 -5.75 1.75 6.94
N GLN A 333 -5.40 1.80 8.23
CA GLN A 333 -4.19 1.12 8.74
C GLN A 333 -4.42 -0.40 8.83
N PRO A 334 -3.74 -1.24 8.02
CA PRO A 334 -3.96 -2.67 8.00
C PRO A 334 -3.24 -3.37 9.17
N LEU A 335 -3.58 -4.65 9.37
CA LEU A 335 -2.81 -5.56 10.22
C LEU A 335 -1.60 -6.11 9.43
N TYR A 336 -0.39 -5.74 9.83
CA TYR A 336 0.83 -6.19 9.17
C TYR A 336 1.31 -7.52 9.75
N MET A 337 1.77 -8.41 8.88
CA MET A 337 2.41 -9.67 9.22
C MET A 337 3.88 -9.63 8.78
N SER A 338 4.80 -9.89 9.71
CA SER A 338 6.23 -9.98 9.40
C SER A 338 6.83 -11.13 10.20
N GLY A 339 7.33 -12.14 9.49
CA GLY A 339 7.76 -13.44 10.02
C GLY A 339 6.77 -14.03 11.02
N ASN A 340 7.15 -14.14 12.31
CA ASN A 340 6.30 -14.74 13.34
C ASN A 340 5.44 -13.73 14.11
N LYS A 341 5.37 -12.46 13.67
CA LYS A 341 4.66 -11.39 14.40
C LYS A 341 3.57 -10.71 13.57
N LEU A 342 2.60 -10.16 14.29
CA LEU A 342 1.58 -9.25 13.75
C LEU A 342 1.65 -7.90 14.43
N TYR A 343 1.36 -6.83 13.69
CA TYR A 343 1.47 -5.45 14.13
C TYR A 343 0.22 -4.66 13.73
N ILE A 344 -0.43 -4.02 14.69
CA ILE A 344 -1.58 -3.14 14.45
C ILE A 344 -1.54 -1.96 15.40
N LYS A 345 -1.85 -0.77 14.88
CA LYS A 345 -1.93 0.45 15.67
C LYS A 345 -3.39 0.85 15.89
N ASP A 346 -3.70 1.34 17.09
CA ASP A 346 -5.01 1.87 17.45
C ASP A 346 -5.10 3.40 17.26
N ILE A 347 -6.28 3.98 17.50
CA ILE A 347 -6.53 5.43 17.36
C ILE A 347 -5.79 6.29 18.39
N LYS A 348 -5.26 5.68 19.46
CA LYS A 348 -4.52 6.34 20.53
C LYS A 348 -3.00 6.19 20.36
N ASP A 349 -2.57 5.83 19.16
CA ASP A 349 -1.18 5.60 18.79
C ASP A 349 -0.48 4.49 19.61
N ASN A 350 -1.24 3.51 20.11
CA ASN A 350 -0.62 2.30 20.67
C ASN A 350 -0.38 1.28 19.57
N LEU A 351 0.85 0.79 19.46
CA LEU A 351 1.20 -0.33 18.62
C LEU A 351 1.07 -1.64 19.40
N HIS A 352 0.15 -2.50 18.98
CA HIS A 352 -0.04 -3.84 19.50
C HIS A 352 0.76 -4.85 18.67
N ILE A 353 1.54 -5.69 19.36
CA ILE A 353 2.37 -6.73 18.73
C ILE A 353 1.94 -8.10 19.23
N PHE A 354 1.62 -8.98 18.30
CA PHE A 354 1.29 -10.38 18.54
C PHE A 354 2.43 -11.26 18.06
N GLU A 355 2.68 -12.38 18.75
CA GLU A 355 3.71 -13.34 18.36
C GLU A 355 3.10 -14.74 18.23
N ARG A 356 3.49 -15.44 17.17
CA ARG A 356 3.11 -16.82 16.93
C ARG A 356 3.85 -17.71 17.92
N VAL A 357 3.09 -18.45 18.73
CA VAL A 357 3.60 -19.58 19.49
C VAL A 357 3.34 -20.85 18.70
N ASP A 358 4.39 -21.62 18.45
CA ASP A 358 4.27 -23.01 18.02
C ASP A 358 3.79 -23.80 19.24
N ILE A 359 2.64 -24.47 19.11
CA ILE A 359 2.02 -25.27 20.18
C ILE A 359 2.16 -26.74 19.81
#